data_AF-F4QD17-F1
#
_entry.id   AF-F4QD17-F1
#
_cell.length_a   1.000
_cell.length_b   1.000
_cell.length_c   1.000
_cell.angle_alpha   90.00
_cell.angle_beta   90.00
_cell.angle_gamma   90.00
#
_symmetry.space_group_name_H-M   'P 1'
#
loop_
_entity.id
_entity.type
_entity.pdbx_description
1 polymer ?
#
loop_
_entity_poly.entity_id
_entity_poly.type
_entity_poly.pdbx_seq_one_letter_code
_entity_poly.pdbx_strand_id
1 'polypeptide(L)'
;MEHPMHMASRSAKTRPTGHVITNFFVSFFTGVVERSIRKIGVKYPTGTQSKTFQKKSRNGTFSPQLLLDQASGLTISWEILNSTITFQASINQQSWFGLGFHCVGCSSDQPMQNADFVVSTFGGNGPTDLIVWDMFSNPGYPDKYMPVNDTSIAGGEYNILFASGYQTADYTVVTFSRLLDTGDNVTDHTIVPGPLDLVWAYGSSNEFEFHNGNAGRVTVDLTTGQGTVNNGPDYVDYHAAFMTVAFGLLMPFGVFVGRYLKAHMWWFPLHIIIQSIATIFAIIGFSLALKMVGGLHFTTVHAIMGFITLCLMMLSVLFGALSHFLWDPLRKKIPLFPDIMHWIGGRLVVLCGIVTIILGMVLYPVPQALIVVFGITVGLYFFVILFIDIYHKVYPDTIVGHGHETQGLLTN
;
A
#
# COMPACT_ATOMS: atom_id res chain seq x y z
N MET A 1 -0.68 3.89 -77.56
CA MET A 1 -1.04 2.62 -76.90
C MET A 1 -0.46 2.67 -75.50
N GLU A 2 -1.19 2.06 -74.57
CA GLU A 2 -0.90 1.89 -73.14
C GLU A 2 -1.71 2.74 -72.15
N HIS A 3 -2.40 1.96 -71.32
CA HIS A 3 -3.46 2.15 -70.34
C HIS A 3 -3.29 3.23 -69.25
N PRO A 4 -4.41 3.68 -68.64
CA PRO A 4 -4.41 4.35 -67.35
C PRO A 4 -4.29 3.31 -66.22
N MET A 5 -3.40 3.56 -65.26
CA MET A 5 -3.27 2.75 -64.04
C MET A 5 -4.05 3.39 -62.89
N HIS A 6 -4.98 2.62 -62.34
CA HIS A 6 -5.84 2.94 -61.21
C HIS A 6 -5.07 3.43 -59.97
N MET A 7 -5.54 4.54 -59.37
CA MET A 7 -5.27 4.84 -57.96
C MET A 7 -5.99 3.82 -57.08
N ALA A 8 -5.22 3.04 -56.33
CA ALA A 8 -5.70 2.28 -55.17
C ALA A 8 -5.11 2.91 -53.90
N SER A 9 -5.96 3.56 -53.11
CA SER A 9 -5.69 3.99 -51.73
C SER A 9 -5.31 2.77 -50.89
N ARG A 10 -4.06 2.71 -50.41
CA ARG A 10 -3.65 1.77 -49.35
C ARG A 10 -3.76 2.47 -48.00
N SER A 11 -4.78 2.08 -47.25
CA SER A 11 -4.91 2.32 -45.82
C SER A 11 -3.68 1.79 -45.07
N ALA A 12 -3.07 2.65 -44.25
CA ALA A 12 -2.00 2.30 -43.34
C ALA A 12 -2.56 1.42 -42.21
N LYS A 13 -2.21 0.12 -42.22
CA LYS A 13 -2.43 -0.77 -41.08
C LYS A 13 -1.26 -0.59 -40.10
N THR A 14 -1.48 0.21 -39.08
CA THR A 14 -0.60 0.32 -37.91
C THR A 14 -0.57 -1.04 -37.18
N ARG A 15 0.63 -1.59 -36.96
CA ARG A 15 0.83 -2.72 -36.06
C ARG A 15 0.95 -2.16 -34.63
N PRO A 16 0.20 -2.67 -33.64
CA PRO A 16 0.42 -2.29 -32.24
C PRO A 16 1.59 -3.10 -31.68
N THR A 17 2.80 -2.55 -31.73
CA THR A 17 3.93 -3.00 -30.91
C THR A 17 3.99 -2.12 -29.68
N GLY A 18 3.39 -2.57 -28.57
CA GLY A 18 3.45 -1.79 -27.33
C GLY A 18 2.79 -2.40 -26.09
N HIS A 19 2.44 -3.69 -26.07
CA HIS A 19 1.72 -4.29 -24.92
C HIS A 19 2.28 -5.66 -24.47
N VAL A 20 3.43 -6.11 -24.99
CA VAL A 20 3.95 -7.47 -24.70
C VAL A 20 5.09 -7.47 -23.68
N ILE A 21 5.80 -6.35 -23.48
CA ILE A 21 7.01 -6.33 -22.60
C ILE A 21 6.67 -5.97 -21.15
N THR A 22 5.64 -5.15 -20.91
CA THR A 22 5.18 -4.76 -19.57
C THR A 22 4.44 -5.89 -18.83
N ASN A 23 3.74 -6.77 -19.54
CA ASN A 23 3.03 -7.90 -18.93
C ASN A 23 3.95 -9.07 -18.51
N PHE A 24 5.15 -9.20 -19.10
CA PHE A 24 6.04 -10.32 -18.79
C PHE A 24 6.76 -10.16 -17.44
N PHE A 25 7.20 -8.94 -17.10
CA PHE A 25 7.94 -8.68 -15.85
C PHE A 25 7.05 -8.68 -14.61
N VAL A 26 5.82 -8.15 -14.72
CA VAL A 26 4.83 -8.20 -13.64
C VAL A 26 4.39 -9.65 -13.42
N SER A 27 4.10 -10.41 -14.48
CA SER A 27 3.67 -11.81 -14.39
C SER A 27 4.76 -12.77 -13.90
N PHE A 28 6.05 -12.47 -14.15
CA PHE A 28 7.15 -13.31 -13.66
C PHE A 28 7.32 -13.20 -12.14
N PHE A 29 7.25 -11.99 -11.56
CA PHE A 29 7.38 -11.82 -10.11
C PHE A 29 6.10 -12.16 -9.34
N THR A 30 4.91 -11.81 -9.85
CA THR A 30 3.65 -12.28 -9.25
C THR A 30 3.51 -13.79 -9.36
N GLY A 31 3.95 -14.39 -10.47
CA GLY A 31 3.90 -15.83 -10.70
C GLY A 31 4.90 -16.66 -9.87
N VAL A 32 6.09 -16.13 -9.56
CA VAL A 32 7.08 -16.80 -8.69
C VAL A 32 6.64 -16.73 -7.22
N VAL A 33 6.03 -15.62 -6.81
CA VAL A 33 5.41 -15.46 -5.49
C VAL A 33 4.16 -16.36 -5.37
N GLU A 34 3.26 -16.37 -6.36
CA GLU A 34 2.09 -17.25 -6.38
C GLU A 34 2.45 -18.75 -6.34
N ARG A 35 3.47 -19.19 -7.09
CA ARG A 35 3.88 -20.61 -7.11
C ARG A 35 4.53 -21.06 -5.81
N SER A 36 5.23 -20.17 -5.12
CA SER A 36 5.82 -20.46 -3.81
C SER A 36 4.75 -20.51 -2.71
N ILE A 37 3.72 -19.67 -2.80
CA ILE A 37 2.60 -19.63 -1.85
C ILE A 37 1.62 -20.80 -2.06
N ARG A 38 1.37 -21.25 -3.30
CA ARG A 38 0.52 -22.45 -3.56
C ARG A 38 1.08 -23.74 -2.96
N LYS A 39 2.39 -23.83 -2.72
CA LYS A 39 3.01 -24.97 -2.01
C LYS A 39 2.84 -24.93 -0.49
N ILE A 40 2.42 -23.79 0.08
CA ILE A 40 2.23 -23.58 1.54
C ILE A 40 0.73 -23.62 1.92
N GLY A 41 -0.15 -24.07 1.03
CA GLY A 41 -1.57 -24.33 1.37
C GLY A 41 -2.41 -23.10 1.73
N VAL A 42 -1.86 -21.89 1.65
CA VAL A 42 -2.60 -20.65 1.91
C VAL A 42 -3.32 -20.22 0.63
N LYS A 43 -4.63 -20.43 0.58
CA LYS A 43 -5.50 -19.91 -0.48
C LYS A 43 -5.77 -18.43 -0.21
N TYR A 44 -5.19 -17.54 -1.01
CA TYR A 44 -5.71 -16.18 -1.17
C TYR A 44 -6.65 -16.14 -2.39
N PRO A 45 -7.87 -15.60 -2.26
CA PRO A 45 -8.76 -15.43 -3.39
C PRO A 45 -8.35 -14.21 -4.22
N THR A 46 -7.64 -14.44 -5.32
CA THR A 46 -7.56 -13.47 -6.41
C THR A 46 -8.82 -13.59 -7.26
N GLY A 47 -9.68 -12.59 -7.17
CA GLY A 47 -10.89 -12.46 -7.96
C GLY A 47 -11.93 -11.63 -7.23
N THR A 48 -12.61 -10.74 -7.94
CA THR A 48 -13.84 -10.08 -7.49
C THR A 48 -14.82 -11.18 -7.07
N GLN A 49 -14.85 -11.49 -5.77
CA GLN A 49 -15.73 -12.53 -5.26
C GLN A 49 -17.07 -11.90 -4.94
N SER A 50 -18.08 -12.19 -5.78
CA SER A 50 -19.46 -12.21 -5.33
C SER A 50 -19.57 -13.27 -4.23
N LYS A 51 -19.50 -12.86 -2.96
CA LYS A 51 -19.73 -13.76 -1.83
C LYS A 51 -21.24 -14.00 -1.74
N THR A 52 -21.66 -15.24 -1.97
CA THR A 52 -23.05 -15.65 -1.75
C THR A 52 -23.33 -15.64 -0.24
N PHE A 53 -24.26 -14.78 0.16
CA PHE A 53 -24.72 -14.59 1.54
C PHE A 53 -25.26 -15.91 2.13
N GLN A 54 -24.64 -16.37 3.21
CA GLN A 54 -25.12 -17.55 3.93
C GLN A 54 -26.32 -17.15 4.80
N LYS A 55 -27.53 -17.41 4.29
CA LYS A 55 -28.76 -17.31 5.08
C LYS A 55 -28.87 -18.55 5.99
N LYS A 56 -28.20 -18.54 7.15
CA LYS A 56 -28.30 -19.63 8.12
C LYS A 56 -28.43 -19.11 9.54
N SER A 57 -29.67 -18.79 9.93
CA SER A 57 -30.05 -18.54 11.33
C SER A 57 -30.22 -19.86 12.08
N ARG A 58 -29.37 -20.06 13.10
CA ARG A 58 -29.61 -20.88 14.30
C ARG A 58 -28.69 -20.35 15.41
N ASN A 59 -29.16 -19.37 16.19
CA ASN A 59 -28.67 -18.89 17.51
C ASN A 59 -28.63 -17.35 17.59
N GLY A 60 -29.78 -16.69 17.75
CA GLY A 60 -29.86 -15.30 18.25
C GLY A 60 -29.07 -14.21 17.50
N THR A 61 -28.51 -14.50 16.32
CA THR A 61 -27.73 -13.58 15.51
C THR A 61 -28.64 -12.95 14.45
N PHE A 62 -28.56 -11.63 14.29
CA PHE A 62 -29.29 -10.94 13.22
C PHE A 62 -28.87 -11.47 11.85
N SER A 63 -29.80 -11.50 10.90
CA SER A 63 -29.57 -11.91 9.52
C SER A 63 -30.20 -10.85 8.61
N PRO A 64 -29.47 -10.32 7.60
CA PRO A 64 -28.19 -10.78 7.06
C PRO A 64 -26.96 -10.45 7.93
N GLN A 65 -25.85 -11.17 7.70
CA GLN A 65 -24.54 -10.92 8.32
C GLN A 65 -23.47 -10.71 7.22
N LEU A 66 -22.58 -9.76 7.44
CA LEU A 66 -21.50 -9.37 6.53
C LEU A 66 -20.17 -9.30 7.29
N LEU A 67 -19.16 -10.01 6.78
CA LEU A 67 -17.78 -9.92 7.26
C LEU A 67 -17.09 -8.73 6.59
N LEU A 68 -16.69 -7.75 7.38
CA LEU A 68 -16.06 -6.51 6.92
C LEU A 68 -14.53 -6.62 6.95
N ASP A 69 -13.97 -7.23 7.99
CA ASP A 69 -12.53 -7.44 8.14
C ASP A 69 -12.22 -8.89 8.53
N GLN A 70 -11.35 -9.52 7.75
CA GLN A 70 -10.91 -10.90 8.00
C GLN A 70 -9.92 -10.97 9.18
N ALA A 71 -9.12 -9.92 9.40
CA ALA A 71 -8.05 -9.93 10.41
C ALA A 71 -8.61 -9.87 11.84
N SER A 72 -9.50 -8.91 12.12
CA SER A 72 -10.21 -8.80 13.40
C SER A 72 -11.44 -9.69 13.52
N GLY A 73 -11.90 -10.29 12.43
CA GLY A 73 -13.19 -10.96 12.37
C GLY A 73 -14.38 -10.02 12.52
N LEU A 74 -14.21 -8.72 12.25
CA LEU A 74 -15.30 -7.74 12.30
C LEU A 74 -16.45 -8.16 11.40
N THR A 75 -17.59 -8.43 12.01
CA THR A 75 -18.85 -8.67 11.31
C THR A 75 -19.88 -7.63 11.70
N ILE A 76 -20.72 -7.25 10.75
CA ILE A 76 -21.98 -6.55 11.02
C ILE A 76 -23.15 -7.43 10.62
N SER A 77 -24.25 -7.26 11.33
CA SER A 77 -25.54 -7.86 11.02
C SER A 77 -26.63 -6.87 11.35
N TRP A 78 -27.78 -6.98 10.70
CA TRP A 78 -28.86 -6.05 10.94
C TRP A 78 -30.24 -6.66 10.72
N GLU A 79 -31.24 -6.00 11.27
CA GLU A 79 -32.65 -6.26 11.06
C GLU A 79 -33.38 -4.94 10.83
N ILE A 80 -34.30 -4.93 9.86
CA ILE A 80 -35.17 -3.79 9.60
C ILE A 80 -36.58 -4.20 10.03
N LEU A 81 -37.13 -3.46 10.98
CA LEU A 81 -38.51 -3.62 11.44
C LEU A 81 -39.23 -2.27 11.32
N ASN A 82 -40.27 -2.24 10.50
CA ASN A 82 -40.99 -1.01 10.15
C ASN A 82 -40.02 0.06 9.59
N SER A 83 -39.93 1.21 10.26
CA SER A 83 -39.05 2.33 9.90
C SER A 83 -37.74 2.36 10.70
N THR A 84 -37.43 1.31 11.45
CA THR A 84 -36.24 1.23 12.30
C THR A 84 -35.30 0.15 11.77
N ILE A 85 -34.02 0.49 11.70
CA ILE A 85 -32.94 -0.47 11.47
C ILE A 85 -32.14 -0.66 12.76
N THR A 86 -31.88 -1.91 13.09
CA THR A 86 -31.03 -2.30 14.22
C THR A 86 -29.80 -2.99 13.69
N PHE A 87 -28.62 -2.42 13.98
CA PHE A 87 -27.33 -3.02 13.67
C PHE A 87 -26.75 -3.71 14.89
N GLN A 88 -26.01 -4.79 14.65
CA GLN A 88 -25.10 -5.40 15.59
C GLN A 88 -23.75 -5.64 14.93
N ALA A 89 -22.70 -5.12 15.55
CA ALA A 89 -21.31 -5.37 15.19
C ALA A 89 -20.64 -6.28 16.22
N SER A 90 -19.73 -7.15 15.75
CA SER A 90 -18.91 -8.03 16.59
C SER A 90 -17.47 -8.03 16.09
N ILE A 91 -16.52 -7.85 17.00
CA ILE A 91 -15.07 -7.76 16.74
C ILE A 91 -14.33 -8.66 17.72
N ASN A 92 -13.32 -9.41 17.27
CA ASN A 92 -12.56 -10.34 18.13
C ASN A 92 -11.40 -9.65 18.88
N GLN A 93 -11.66 -8.47 19.43
CA GLN A 93 -10.75 -7.74 20.32
C GLN A 93 -11.51 -6.67 21.11
N GLN A 94 -10.85 -6.10 22.12
CA GLN A 94 -11.28 -4.84 22.72
C GLN A 94 -10.99 -3.68 21.77
N SER A 95 -12.02 -2.89 21.48
CA SER A 95 -11.91 -1.77 20.55
C SER A 95 -13.11 -0.84 20.69
N TRP A 96 -12.92 0.46 20.43
CA TRP A 96 -14.02 1.28 19.92
C TRP A 96 -14.42 0.81 18.52
N PHE A 97 -15.67 1.05 18.13
CA PHE A 97 -16.19 0.72 16.80
C PHE A 97 -16.98 1.89 16.21
N GLY A 98 -16.75 2.19 14.94
CA GLY A 98 -17.51 3.17 14.18
C GLY A 98 -18.11 2.56 12.93
N LEU A 99 -19.38 2.85 12.66
CA LEU A 99 -20.06 2.58 11.40
C LEU A 99 -20.56 3.90 10.83
N GLY A 100 -20.23 4.17 9.57
CA GLY A 100 -20.69 5.35 8.86
C GLY A 100 -21.48 5.03 7.59
N PHE A 101 -22.37 5.94 7.24
CA PHE A 101 -23.32 5.89 6.16
C PHE A 101 -23.03 7.04 5.20
N HIS A 102 -22.90 6.75 3.92
CA HIS A 102 -22.86 7.76 2.87
C HIS A 102 -24.24 7.96 2.26
N CYS A 103 -24.49 9.11 1.63
CA CYS A 103 -25.67 9.29 0.80
C CYS A 103 -25.69 8.34 -0.41
N VAL A 104 -26.89 8.05 -0.91
CA VAL A 104 -27.06 7.26 -2.14
C VAL A 104 -26.42 7.97 -3.33
N GLY A 105 -25.56 7.26 -4.05
CA GLY A 105 -24.85 7.79 -5.22
C GLY A 105 -23.58 8.58 -4.88
N CYS A 106 -23.21 8.71 -3.61
CA CYS A 106 -22.03 9.44 -3.15
C CYS A 106 -20.76 8.57 -3.13
N SER A 107 -20.63 7.63 -4.08
CA SER A 107 -19.49 6.70 -4.16
C SER A 107 -18.15 7.39 -4.48
N SER A 108 -18.19 8.64 -4.94
CA SER A 108 -17.00 9.46 -5.20
C SER A 108 -16.41 10.11 -3.95
N ASP A 109 -17.18 10.20 -2.88
CA ASP A 109 -16.76 10.89 -1.66
C ASP A 109 -15.64 10.10 -0.99
N GLN A 110 -14.69 10.81 -0.39
CA GLN A 110 -13.66 10.16 0.42
C GLN A 110 -14.33 9.43 1.60
N PRO A 111 -13.73 8.37 2.16
CA PRO A 111 -14.39 7.55 3.18
C PRO A 111 -14.99 8.33 4.35
N MET A 112 -14.33 9.39 4.82
CA MET A 112 -14.83 10.22 5.91
C MET A 112 -15.69 11.41 5.46
N GLN A 113 -15.59 11.80 4.19
CA GLN A 113 -16.20 13.00 3.65
C GLN A 113 -17.72 12.83 3.56
N ASN A 114 -18.45 13.79 4.12
CA ASN A 114 -19.92 13.82 4.12
C ASN A 114 -20.57 12.55 4.69
N ALA A 115 -19.87 11.76 5.50
CA ALA A 115 -20.43 10.58 6.14
C ALA A 115 -21.12 10.92 7.47
N ASP A 116 -22.24 10.24 7.71
CA ASP A 116 -22.99 10.15 8.96
C ASP A 116 -22.45 8.94 9.74
N PHE A 117 -22.18 9.03 11.03
CA PHE A 117 -21.49 8.03 11.82
C PHE A 117 -22.18 7.73 13.14
N VAL A 118 -22.19 6.45 13.47
CA VAL A 118 -22.42 5.97 14.83
C VAL A 118 -21.12 5.43 15.37
N VAL A 119 -20.60 6.06 16.42
CA VAL A 119 -19.35 5.67 17.08
C VAL A 119 -19.63 5.14 18.47
N SER A 120 -18.98 4.04 18.84
CA SER A 120 -19.16 3.35 20.11
C SER A 120 -17.83 3.13 20.81
N THR A 121 -17.77 3.50 22.09
CA THR A 121 -16.61 3.31 22.97
C THR A 121 -17.03 2.60 24.26
N PHE A 122 -16.06 2.14 25.05
CA PHE A 122 -16.31 1.53 26.36
C PHE A 122 -15.57 2.31 27.45
N GLY A 123 -16.33 2.89 28.40
CA GLY A 123 -15.84 3.85 29.39
C GLY A 123 -14.98 3.26 30.53
N GLY A 124 -14.83 1.93 30.56
CA GLY A 124 -13.95 1.23 31.51
C GLY A 124 -14.57 0.94 32.89
N ASN A 125 -15.82 1.35 33.15
CA ASN A 125 -16.50 1.05 34.43
C ASN A 125 -17.12 -0.36 34.49
N GLY A 126 -16.90 -1.18 33.45
CA GLY A 126 -17.37 -2.55 33.38
C GLY A 126 -17.52 -3.03 31.93
N PRO A 127 -17.79 -4.34 31.74
CA PRO A 127 -17.92 -4.91 30.40
C PRO A 127 -19.09 -4.35 29.60
N THR A 128 -20.09 -3.72 30.23
CA THR A 128 -21.29 -3.17 29.59
C THR A 128 -21.33 -1.64 29.60
N ASP A 129 -20.22 -0.97 29.92
CA ASP A 129 -20.13 0.49 29.99
C ASP A 129 -20.00 1.11 28.59
N LEU A 130 -21.00 0.88 27.75
CA LEU A 130 -21.07 1.36 26.37
C LEU A 130 -21.42 2.85 26.36
N ILE A 131 -20.65 3.62 25.58
CA ILE A 131 -20.95 4.99 25.21
C ILE A 131 -21.14 5.03 23.70
N VAL A 132 -22.25 5.62 23.23
CA VAL A 132 -22.54 5.79 21.81
C VAL A 132 -22.65 7.27 21.48
N TRP A 133 -22.09 7.64 20.34
CA TRP A 133 -22.07 8.98 19.78
C TRP A 133 -22.72 8.94 18.41
N ASP A 134 -23.60 9.91 18.18
CA ASP A 134 -24.10 10.28 16.85
C ASP A 134 -23.25 11.42 16.33
N MET A 135 -22.63 11.21 15.17
CA MET A 135 -21.59 12.08 14.68
C MET A 135 -21.63 12.23 13.18
N PHE A 136 -21.22 13.40 12.68
CA PHE A 136 -21.13 13.67 11.26
C PHE A 136 -19.72 14.08 10.88
N SER A 137 -19.41 13.91 9.60
CA SER A 137 -18.17 14.39 9.00
C SER A 137 -17.89 15.85 9.38
N ASN A 138 -16.64 16.15 9.71
CA ASN A 138 -16.28 17.46 10.21
C ASN A 138 -16.46 18.53 9.11
N PRO A 139 -17.37 19.51 9.24
CA PRO A 139 -17.64 20.47 8.16
C PRO A 139 -16.44 21.35 7.77
N GLY A 140 -15.48 21.53 8.69
CA GLY A 140 -14.26 22.29 8.42
C GLY A 140 -13.20 21.49 7.65
N TYR A 141 -13.18 20.17 7.82
CA TYR A 141 -12.17 19.27 7.27
C TYR A 141 -12.75 17.85 7.08
N PRO A 142 -13.68 17.70 6.12
CA PRO A 142 -14.59 16.55 6.05
C PRO A 142 -13.88 15.22 5.78
N ASP A 143 -12.65 15.22 5.28
CA ASP A 143 -11.88 14.03 4.94
C ASP A 143 -10.71 13.72 5.89
N LYS A 144 -10.39 14.62 6.83
CA LYS A 144 -9.08 14.63 7.50
C LYS A 144 -9.13 14.60 9.03
N TYR A 145 -10.21 15.08 9.64
CA TYR A 145 -10.33 15.12 11.09
C TYR A 145 -11.44 14.22 11.61
N MET A 146 -11.32 13.92 12.90
CA MET A 146 -12.32 13.20 13.66
C MET A 146 -13.72 13.80 13.41
N PRO A 147 -14.76 12.96 13.24
CA PRO A 147 -16.12 13.45 13.13
C PRO A 147 -16.50 14.23 14.38
N VAL A 148 -17.52 15.06 14.26
CA VAL A 148 -18.04 15.90 15.36
C VAL A 148 -19.43 15.43 15.73
N ASN A 149 -19.82 15.59 16.99
CA ASN A 149 -21.15 15.21 17.45
C ASN A 149 -22.22 16.01 16.68
N ASP A 150 -23.29 15.37 16.24
CA ASP A 150 -24.33 15.99 15.40
C ASP A 150 -24.96 17.21 16.06
N THR A 151 -25.20 17.12 17.36
CA THR A 151 -25.73 18.22 18.18
C THR A 151 -24.81 19.45 18.25
N SER A 152 -23.56 19.34 17.81
CA SER A 152 -22.62 20.47 17.69
C SER A 152 -22.71 21.20 16.35
N ILE A 153 -23.42 20.62 15.37
CA ILE A 153 -23.70 21.20 14.06
C ILE A 153 -25.07 21.87 14.12
N ALA A 154 -25.16 23.09 13.59
CA ALA A 154 -26.41 23.85 13.60
C ALA A 154 -27.49 23.14 12.78
N GLY A 155 -28.54 22.67 13.46
CA GLY A 155 -29.65 21.94 12.85
C GLY A 155 -29.49 20.41 12.85
N GLY A 156 -28.36 19.89 13.36
CA GLY A 156 -28.18 18.46 13.59
C GLY A 156 -28.78 17.99 14.90
N GLU A 157 -29.23 16.74 14.93
CA GLU A 157 -29.91 16.10 16.06
C GLU A 157 -29.23 14.79 16.49
N TYR A 158 -29.56 14.30 17.68
CA TYR A 158 -29.16 12.96 18.11
C TYR A 158 -30.30 11.99 17.81
N ASN A 159 -30.07 11.01 16.94
CA ASN A 159 -31.08 10.15 16.34
C ASN A 159 -30.91 8.65 16.63
N ILE A 160 -29.97 8.26 17.51
CA ILE A 160 -29.89 6.89 18.03
C ILE A 160 -31.02 6.59 19.01
N LEU A 161 -31.86 5.62 18.65
CA LEU A 161 -33.05 5.21 19.41
C LEU A 161 -32.72 4.25 20.55
N PHE A 162 -31.76 3.37 20.32
CA PHE A 162 -31.36 2.34 21.27
C PHE A 162 -29.89 2.01 21.07
N ALA A 163 -29.18 1.73 22.16
CA ALA A 163 -27.84 1.21 22.16
C ALA A 163 -27.64 0.23 23.31
N SER A 164 -26.91 -0.85 23.05
CA SER A 164 -26.43 -1.78 24.07
C SER A 164 -25.14 -2.42 23.58
N GLY A 165 -24.28 -2.83 24.49
CA GLY A 165 -23.02 -3.44 24.13
C GLY A 165 -22.43 -4.18 25.30
N TYR A 166 -21.58 -5.13 24.98
CA TYR A 166 -20.74 -5.78 25.97
C TYR A 166 -19.38 -6.06 25.38
N GLN A 167 -18.38 -6.04 26.24
CA GLN A 167 -17.00 -6.27 25.90
C GLN A 167 -16.37 -7.25 26.89
N THR A 168 -15.57 -8.16 26.36
CA THR A 168 -14.75 -9.11 27.13
C THR A 168 -13.28 -8.89 26.77
N ALA A 169 -12.37 -9.73 27.26
CA ALA A 169 -10.97 -9.67 26.82
C ALA A 169 -10.82 -9.96 25.32
N ASP A 170 -11.68 -10.81 24.76
CA ASP A 170 -11.53 -11.35 23.41
C ASP A 170 -12.55 -10.78 22.41
N TYR A 171 -13.58 -10.07 22.88
CA TYR A 171 -14.69 -9.65 22.03
C TYR A 171 -15.24 -8.29 22.39
N THR A 172 -15.59 -7.52 21.38
CA THR A 172 -16.46 -6.34 21.47
C THR A 172 -17.73 -6.61 20.69
N VAL A 173 -18.90 -6.43 21.31
CA VAL A 173 -20.20 -6.48 20.66
C VAL A 173 -20.96 -5.19 20.93
N VAL A 174 -21.45 -4.55 19.87
CA VAL A 174 -22.22 -3.32 19.94
C VAL A 174 -23.49 -3.50 19.13
N THR A 175 -24.62 -3.12 19.70
CA THR A 175 -25.92 -3.12 19.05
C THR A 175 -26.53 -1.73 19.18
N PHE A 176 -26.97 -1.13 18.08
CA PHE A 176 -27.66 0.15 18.09
C PHE A 176 -28.81 0.18 17.09
N SER A 177 -29.76 1.10 17.28
CA SER A 177 -30.90 1.26 16.37
C SER A 177 -31.13 2.74 16.04
N ARG A 178 -31.51 3.01 14.80
CA ARG A 178 -31.94 4.33 14.32
C ARG A 178 -33.09 4.21 13.32
N LEU A 179 -33.74 5.31 13.01
CA LEU A 179 -34.73 5.33 11.92
C LEU A 179 -34.02 5.21 10.57
N LEU A 180 -34.70 4.61 9.59
CA LEU A 180 -34.28 4.63 8.19
C LEU A 180 -34.28 6.05 7.62
N ASP A 181 -35.23 6.88 8.08
CA ASP A 181 -35.33 8.30 7.80
C ASP A 181 -35.56 9.01 9.12
N THR A 182 -34.58 9.79 9.57
CA THR A 182 -34.63 10.51 10.85
C THR A 182 -35.32 11.86 10.70
N GLY A 183 -35.47 12.37 9.47
CA GLY A 183 -35.94 13.72 9.19
C GLY A 183 -34.88 14.81 9.39
N ASP A 184 -33.71 14.47 9.94
CA ASP A 184 -32.54 15.34 9.99
C ASP A 184 -31.85 15.31 8.62
N ASN A 185 -31.89 16.43 7.91
CA ASN A 185 -31.28 16.56 6.58
C ASN A 185 -29.93 17.28 6.62
N VAL A 186 -29.40 17.56 7.82
CA VAL A 186 -28.15 18.30 8.04
C VAL A 186 -27.01 17.33 8.33
N THR A 187 -27.24 16.39 9.24
CA THR A 187 -26.21 15.47 9.73
C THR A 187 -26.48 14.00 9.43
N ASP A 188 -27.64 13.68 8.89
CA ASP A 188 -28.06 12.30 8.66
C ASP A 188 -28.29 11.97 7.19
N HIS A 189 -28.04 10.70 6.84
CA HIS A 189 -28.40 10.15 5.53
C HIS A 189 -29.56 9.18 5.61
N THR A 190 -30.58 9.41 4.79
CA THR A 190 -31.71 8.48 4.65
C THR A 190 -31.24 7.15 4.07
N ILE A 191 -31.58 6.06 4.75
CA ILE A 191 -31.37 4.68 4.29
C ILE A 191 -32.57 4.27 3.44
N VAL A 192 -32.35 4.14 2.14
CA VAL A 192 -33.37 3.70 1.17
C VAL A 192 -32.96 2.38 0.49
N PRO A 193 -33.90 1.65 -0.14
CA PRO A 193 -33.58 0.44 -0.89
C PRO A 193 -32.56 0.69 -2.01
N GLY A 194 -31.56 -0.19 -2.12
CA GLY A 194 -30.53 -0.13 -3.14
C GLY A 194 -29.11 -0.02 -2.57
N PRO A 195 -28.09 0.13 -3.44
CA PRO A 195 -26.69 0.17 -3.02
C PRO A 195 -26.39 1.38 -2.13
N LEU A 196 -25.98 1.12 -0.89
CA LEU A 196 -25.54 2.11 0.08
C LEU A 196 -24.07 1.85 0.42
N ASP A 197 -23.27 2.91 0.43
CA ASP A 197 -21.89 2.82 0.87
C ASP A 197 -21.81 3.00 2.39
N LEU A 198 -21.30 1.96 3.05
CA LEU A 198 -20.94 2.00 4.45
C LEU A 198 -19.42 2.12 4.58
N VAL A 199 -18.99 2.92 5.54
CA VAL A 199 -17.60 2.95 6.00
C VAL A 199 -17.56 2.40 7.42
N TRP A 200 -16.47 1.75 7.78
CA TRP A 200 -16.32 1.17 9.11
C TRP A 200 -14.89 1.39 9.58
N ALA A 201 -14.74 1.48 10.90
CA ALA A 201 -13.44 1.56 11.54
C ALA A 201 -13.50 0.97 12.96
N TYR A 202 -12.37 0.49 13.47
CA TYR A 202 -12.24 0.07 14.85
C TYR A 202 -10.87 0.43 15.44
N GLY A 203 -10.85 0.59 16.77
CA GLY A 203 -9.64 0.92 17.52
C GLY A 203 -8.77 -0.27 17.90
N SER A 204 -7.53 0.03 18.29
CA SER A 204 -6.68 -0.88 19.07
C SER A 204 -6.94 -0.80 20.59
N SER A 205 -7.80 0.12 21.01
CA SER A 205 -8.22 0.35 22.40
C SER A 205 -9.67 0.85 22.42
N ASN A 206 -10.20 1.10 23.62
CA ASN A 206 -11.53 1.69 23.80
C ASN A 206 -11.55 3.22 23.64
N GLU A 207 -10.37 3.86 23.56
CA GLU A 207 -10.27 5.30 23.40
C GLU A 207 -10.54 5.67 21.95
N PHE A 208 -11.44 6.62 21.71
CA PHE A 208 -11.77 7.05 20.36
C PHE A 208 -10.61 7.83 19.74
N GLU A 209 -9.79 7.12 18.99
CA GLU A 209 -8.56 7.60 18.38
C GLU A 209 -8.46 7.17 16.91
N PHE A 210 -7.38 7.54 16.24
CA PHE A 210 -7.14 7.14 14.85
C PHE A 210 -7.03 5.61 14.71
N HIS A 211 -7.78 5.03 13.77
CA HIS A 211 -7.91 3.58 13.58
C HIS A 211 -6.66 2.88 12.99
N ASN A 212 -5.56 3.59 12.70
CA ASN A 212 -4.29 3.00 12.26
C ASN A 212 -4.40 1.98 11.10
N GLY A 213 -5.34 2.19 10.17
CA GLY A 213 -5.59 1.28 9.04
C GLY A 213 -6.67 0.22 9.27
N ASN A 214 -7.20 0.09 10.48
CA ASN A 214 -8.33 -0.79 10.82
C ASN A 214 -9.67 -0.19 10.36
N ALA A 215 -9.80 0.07 9.06
CA ALA A 215 -10.97 0.68 8.46
C ALA A 215 -11.20 0.19 7.03
N GLY A 216 -12.42 0.39 6.53
CA GLY A 216 -12.76 0.04 5.16
C GLY A 216 -14.09 0.63 4.70
N ARG A 217 -14.43 0.34 3.44
CA ARG A 217 -15.69 0.72 2.79
C ARG A 217 -16.33 -0.52 2.18
N VAL A 218 -17.65 -0.61 2.26
CA VAL A 218 -18.43 -1.67 1.62
C VAL A 218 -19.70 -1.09 1.01
N THR A 219 -20.08 -1.57 -0.17
CA THR A 219 -21.35 -1.21 -0.80
C THR A 219 -22.35 -2.33 -0.53
N VAL A 220 -23.45 -2.03 0.14
CA VAL A 220 -24.48 -3.01 0.53
C VAL A 220 -25.88 -2.43 0.34
N ASP A 221 -26.78 -3.26 -0.15
CA ASP A 221 -28.21 -3.02 -0.06
C ASP A 221 -28.72 -3.61 1.26
N LEU A 222 -28.97 -2.73 2.22
CA LEU A 222 -29.45 -3.09 3.55
C LEU A 222 -30.85 -3.71 3.53
N THR A 223 -31.64 -3.49 2.48
CA THR A 223 -33.00 -4.05 2.39
C THR A 223 -33.01 -5.48 1.86
N THR A 224 -32.08 -5.82 0.97
CA THR A 224 -31.98 -7.17 0.39
C THR A 224 -30.90 -8.04 1.04
N GLY A 225 -29.98 -7.42 1.80
CA GLY A 225 -28.83 -8.10 2.35
C GLY A 225 -27.77 -8.45 1.31
N GLN A 226 -27.84 -7.93 0.09
CA GLN A 226 -26.84 -8.14 -0.94
C GLN A 226 -25.80 -7.01 -0.94
N GLY A 227 -24.52 -7.35 -1.02
CA GLY A 227 -23.44 -6.37 -1.00
C GLY A 227 -22.21 -6.85 -1.74
N THR A 228 -21.47 -5.88 -2.28
CA THR A 228 -20.16 -6.08 -2.88
C THR A 228 -19.14 -5.39 -1.97
N VAL A 229 -18.18 -6.17 -1.45
CA VAL A 229 -17.05 -5.61 -0.72
C VAL A 229 -16.15 -4.91 -1.74
N ASN A 230 -16.35 -3.60 -1.89
CA ASN A 230 -15.54 -2.73 -2.73
C ASN A 230 -14.36 -2.23 -1.89
N ASN A 231 -13.37 -3.10 -1.68
CA ASN A 231 -12.07 -2.60 -1.25
C ASN A 231 -11.55 -1.71 -2.38
N GLY A 232 -11.31 -0.42 -2.09
CA GLY A 232 -10.62 0.47 -3.02
C GLY A 232 -9.24 -0.09 -3.42
N PRO A 233 -8.50 0.59 -4.31
CA PRO A 233 -7.15 0.17 -4.65
C PRO A 233 -6.32 0.05 -3.36
N ASP A 234 -5.72 -1.11 -3.10
CA ASP A 234 -4.87 -1.31 -1.93
C ASP A 234 -3.54 -0.55 -2.13
N TYR A 235 -3.56 0.73 -1.76
CA TYR A 235 -2.40 1.60 -1.88
C TYR A 235 -1.23 1.11 -1.03
N VAL A 236 -1.47 0.33 0.03
CA VAL A 236 -0.43 -0.24 0.91
C VAL A 236 0.30 -1.34 0.17
N ASP A 237 -0.43 -2.28 -0.44
CA ASP A 237 0.14 -3.34 -1.26
C ASP A 237 0.96 -2.78 -2.43
N TYR A 238 0.42 -1.78 -3.14
CA TYR A 238 1.16 -1.13 -4.22
C TYR A 238 2.40 -0.39 -3.70
N HIS A 239 2.30 0.37 -2.61
CA HIS A 239 3.43 1.03 -1.98
C HIS A 239 4.54 0.03 -1.64
N ALA A 240 4.17 -1.06 -0.96
CA ALA A 240 5.09 -2.13 -0.57
C ALA A 240 5.76 -2.77 -1.78
N ALA A 241 5.01 -3.06 -2.85
CA ALA A 241 5.54 -3.65 -4.07
C ALA A 241 6.56 -2.72 -4.77
N PHE A 242 6.19 -1.46 -5.01
CA PHE A 242 7.08 -0.50 -5.66
C PHE A 242 8.35 -0.24 -4.84
N MET A 243 8.23 -0.07 -3.52
CA MET A 243 9.38 0.15 -2.64
C MET A 243 10.29 -1.07 -2.54
N THR A 244 9.72 -2.28 -2.47
CA THR A 244 10.50 -3.52 -2.41
C THR A 244 11.26 -3.76 -3.72
N VAL A 245 10.64 -3.49 -4.87
CA VAL A 245 11.34 -3.61 -6.17
C VAL A 245 12.45 -2.57 -6.28
N ALA A 246 12.20 -1.32 -5.88
CA ALA A 246 13.20 -0.26 -5.94
C ALA A 246 14.40 -0.54 -5.02
N PHE A 247 14.17 -0.71 -3.71
CA PHE A 247 15.22 -0.78 -2.70
C PHE A 247 15.69 -2.21 -2.38
N GLY A 248 14.82 -3.21 -2.55
CA GLY A 248 15.15 -4.62 -2.27
C GLY A 248 15.78 -5.35 -3.46
N LEU A 249 15.58 -4.87 -4.69
CA LEU A 249 16.06 -5.54 -5.91
C LEU A 249 16.91 -4.63 -6.81
N LEU A 250 16.33 -3.56 -7.35
CA LEU A 250 16.96 -2.78 -8.42
C LEU A 250 18.17 -1.98 -7.92
N MET A 251 18.07 -1.26 -6.79
CA MET A 251 19.19 -0.50 -6.25
C MET A 251 20.37 -1.37 -5.80
N PRO A 252 20.17 -2.47 -5.05
CA PRO A 252 21.24 -3.43 -4.76
C PRO A 252 21.91 -3.91 -6.04
N PHE A 253 21.12 -4.29 -7.05
CA PHE A 253 21.67 -4.73 -8.33
C PHE A 253 22.45 -3.62 -9.05
N GLY A 254 21.97 -2.37 -9.03
CA GLY A 254 22.69 -1.21 -9.57
C GLY A 254 24.04 -0.98 -8.87
N VAL A 255 24.10 -1.13 -7.54
CA VAL A 255 25.35 -1.06 -6.77
C VAL A 255 26.31 -2.19 -7.15
N PHE A 256 25.80 -3.41 -7.34
CA PHE A 256 26.59 -4.55 -7.81
C PHE A 256 27.22 -4.27 -9.19
N VAL A 257 26.43 -3.78 -10.16
CA VAL A 257 26.92 -3.41 -11.50
C VAL A 257 28.03 -2.37 -11.41
N GLY A 258 27.82 -1.30 -10.64
CA GLY A 258 28.79 -0.21 -10.47
C GLY A 258 30.06 -0.60 -9.71
N ARG A 259 30.07 -1.75 -9.02
CA ARG A 259 31.23 -2.27 -8.30
C ARG A 259 32.01 -3.29 -9.12
N TYR A 260 31.33 -4.30 -9.68
CA TYR A 260 32.00 -5.48 -10.21
C TYR A 260 32.08 -5.54 -11.74
N LEU A 261 31.21 -4.82 -12.46
CA LEU A 261 31.15 -4.93 -13.91
C LEU A 261 31.97 -3.86 -14.64
N LYS A 262 32.78 -3.08 -13.92
CA LYS A 262 33.58 -1.97 -14.48
C LYS A 262 34.56 -2.37 -15.59
N ALA A 263 34.92 -3.65 -15.69
CA ALA A 263 35.72 -4.20 -16.79
C ALA A 263 34.98 -4.18 -18.14
N HIS A 264 33.65 -4.08 -18.14
CA HIS A 264 32.84 -4.09 -19.35
C HIS A 264 32.34 -2.70 -19.72
N MET A 265 32.54 -2.28 -20.96
CA MET A 265 32.18 -0.93 -21.45
C MET A 265 30.71 -0.52 -21.19
N TRP A 266 29.80 -1.49 -21.11
CA TRP A 266 28.37 -1.28 -20.90
C TRP A 266 27.95 -1.14 -19.42
N TRP A 267 28.88 -1.22 -18.47
CA TRP A 267 28.57 -1.12 -17.03
C TRP A 267 27.87 0.20 -16.67
N PHE A 268 28.34 1.30 -17.25
CA PHE A 268 27.86 2.64 -16.91
C PHE A 268 26.45 2.91 -17.46
N PRO A 269 26.15 2.66 -18.76
CA PRO A 269 24.78 2.69 -19.26
C PRO A 269 23.83 1.79 -18.46
N LEU A 270 24.25 0.56 -18.16
CA LEU A 270 23.42 -0.37 -17.40
C LEU A 270 23.14 0.14 -15.97
N HIS A 271 24.16 0.67 -15.28
CA HIS A 271 24.00 1.26 -13.95
C HIS A 271 23.00 2.41 -13.96
N ILE A 272 23.14 3.36 -14.90
CA ILE A 272 22.21 4.49 -14.99
C ILE A 272 20.79 4.02 -15.26
N ILE A 273 20.57 3.12 -16.24
CA ILE A 273 19.23 2.64 -16.59
C ILE A 273 18.55 1.99 -15.38
N ILE A 274 19.25 1.09 -14.68
CA ILE A 274 18.71 0.41 -13.50
C ILE A 274 18.39 1.41 -12.39
N GLN A 275 19.30 2.34 -12.09
CA GLN A 275 19.10 3.32 -11.02
C GLN A 275 18.00 4.34 -11.35
N SER A 276 17.85 4.72 -12.62
CA SER A 276 16.74 5.57 -13.06
C SER A 276 15.39 4.86 -12.90
N ILE A 277 15.29 3.59 -13.29
CA ILE A 277 14.05 2.81 -13.10
C ILE A 277 13.76 2.65 -11.61
N ALA A 278 14.75 2.30 -10.79
CA ALA A 278 14.58 2.16 -9.35
C ALA A 278 14.11 3.47 -8.70
N THR A 279 14.65 4.60 -9.14
CA THR A 279 14.26 5.93 -8.66
C THR A 279 12.81 6.26 -9.00
N ILE A 280 12.37 5.96 -10.23
CA ILE A 280 10.97 6.15 -10.64
C ILE A 280 10.04 5.30 -9.77
N PHE A 281 10.39 4.03 -9.53
CA PHE A 281 9.61 3.13 -8.67
C PHE A 281 9.52 3.68 -7.23
N ALA A 282 10.63 4.19 -6.68
CA ALA A 282 10.63 4.80 -5.36
C ALA A 282 9.75 6.06 -5.28
N ILE A 283 9.76 6.91 -6.31
CA ILE A 283 8.90 8.11 -6.38
C ILE A 283 7.42 7.71 -6.46
N ILE A 284 7.08 6.70 -7.27
CA ILE A 284 5.71 6.18 -7.35
C ILE A 284 5.29 5.59 -6.00
N GLY A 285 6.12 4.74 -5.41
CA GLY A 285 5.86 4.17 -4.09
C GLY A 285 5.63 5.26 -3.03
N PHE A 286 6.43 6.33 -3.04
CA PHE A 286 6.27 7.43 -2.09
C PHE A 286 4.98 8.21 -2.35
N SER A 287 4.62 8.42 -3.62
CA SER A 287 3.36 9.07 -3.98
C SER A 287 2.15 8.27 -3.50
N LEU A 288 2.22 6.94 -3.56
CA LEU A 288 1.20 6.04 -3.01
C LEU A 288 1.15 6.12 -1.47
N ALA A 289 2.31 6.27 -0.81
CA ALA A 289 2.38 6.48 0.64
C ALA A 289 1.68 7.79 1.07
N LEU A 290 1.83 8.87 0.29
CA LEU A 290 1.13 10.12 0.56
C LEU A 290 -0.39 9.95 0.41
N LYS A 291 -0.83 9.17 -0.59
CA LYS A 291 -2.26 8.88 -0.78
C LYS A 291 -2.84 8.03 0.35
N MET A 292 -2.14 6.98 0.78
CA MET A 292 -2.66 6.07 1.82
C MET A 292 -2.78 6.76 3.19
N VAL A 293 -1.90 7.74 3.51
CA VAL A 293 -1.92 8.45 4.79
C VAL A 293 -2.54 9.85 4.74
N GLY A 294 -3.08 10.28 3.60
CA GLY A 294 -3.70 11.60 3.45
C GLY A 294 -2.73 12.80 3.54
N GLY A 295 -1.44 12.59 3.24
CA GLY A 295 -0.42 13.64 3.23
C GLY A 295 0.93 13.21 3.81
N LEU A 296 1.65 14.17 4.40
CA LEU A 296 2.93 13.92 5.10
C LEU A 296 2.67 13.71 6.59
N HIS A 297 2.83 12.47 7.06
CA HIS A 297 2.70 12.09 8.47
C HIS A 297 3.94 11.32 8.94
N PHE A 298 4.49 11.71 10.09
CA PHE A 298 5.73 11.14 10.67
C PHE A 298 5.48 10.51 12.04
N THR A 299 4.40 9.74 12.17
CA THR A 299 3.99 9.11 13.44
C THR A 299 4.73 7.80 13.71
N THR A 300 5.31 7.17 12.68
CA THR A 300 5.98 5.86 12.80
C THR A 300 7.47 5.95 12.48
N VAL A 301 8.25 5.06 13.10
CA VAL A 301 9.69 4.92 12.80
C VAL A 301 9.92 4.56 11.34
N HIS A 302 9.03 3.75 10.73
CA HIS A 302 9.07 3.43 9.30
C HIS A 302 8.95 4.70 8.43
N ALA A 303 7.97 5.57 8.71
CA ALA A 303 7.77 6.81 7.95
C ALA A 303 8.97 7.77 8.06
N ILE A 304 9.52 7.93 9.27
CA ILE A 304 10.69 8.77 9.52
C ILE A 304 11.92 8.22 8.78
N MET A 305 12.23 6.93 8.96
CA MET A 305 13.38 6.30 8.31
C MET A 305 13.24 6.24 6.80
N GLY A 306 12.04 6.01 6.28
CA GLY A 306 11.76 6.00 4.85
C GLY A 306 11.98 7.36 4.21
N PHE A 307 11.51 8.43 4.87
CA PHE A 307 11.74 9.79 4.37
C PHE A 307 13.23 10.17 4.37
N ILE A 308 13.96 9.85 5.44
CA ILE A 308 15.43 10.03 5.49
C ILE A 308 16.11 9.26 4.35
N THR A 309 15.71 8.01 4.13
CA THR A 309 16.26 7.16 3.07
C THR A 309 16.01 7.75 1.69
N LEU A 310 14.81 8.29 1.43
CA LEU A 310 14.48 8.96 0.16
C LEU A 310 15.31 10.24 -0.05
N CYS A 311 15.53 11.04 1.00
CA CYS A 311 16.42 12.21 0.94
C CYS A 311 17.86 11.80 0.60
N LEU A 312 18.39 10.77 1.27
CA LEU A 312 19.74 10.23 0.99
C LEU A 312 19.84 9.64 -0.41
N MET A 313 18.77 9.01 -0.92
CA MET A 313 18.68 8.52 -2.28
C MET A 313 18.80 9.68 -3.28
N MET A 314 18.05 10.77 -3.09
CA MET A 314 18.11 11.93 -3.97
C MET A 314 19.47 12.61 -3.96
N LEU A 315 20.10 12.69 -2.79
CA LEU A 315 21.48 13.17 -2.69
C LEU A 315 22.46 12.25 -3.43
N SER A 316 22.27 10.92 -3.34
CA SER A 316 23.11 9.95 -4.04
C SER A 316 22.96 10.02 -5.55
N VAL A 317 21.74 10.26 -6.06
CA VAL A 317 21.46 10.50 -7.49
C VAL A 317 22.15 11.78 -7.95
N LEU A 318 22.04 12.87 -7.19
CA LEU A 318 22.72 14.14 -7.49
C LEU A 318 24.24 13.95 -7.56
N PHE A 319 24.85 13.29 -6.58
CA PHE A 319 26.29 13.03 -6.58
C PHE A 319 26.73 12.12 -7.73
N GLY A 320 25.90 11.15 -8.13
CA GLY A 320 26.15 10.32 -9.31
C GLY A 320 26.18 11.15 -10.59
N ALA A 321 25.21 12.06 -10.77
CA ALA A 321 25.17 12.97 -11.90
C ALA A 321 26.37 13.93 -11.90
N LEU A 322 26.70 14.54 -10.76
CA LEU A 322 27.86 15.41 -10.63
C LEU A 322 29.17 14.66 -10.92
N SER A 323 29.31 13.41 -10.48
CA SER A 323 30.49 12.58 -10.77
C SER A 323 30.67 12.33 -12.26
N HIS A 324 29.57 12.22 -13.02
CA HIS A 324 29.63 12.12 -14.47
C HIS A 324 30.01 13.45 -15.13
N PHE A 325 29.36 14.56 -14.76
CA PHE A 325 29.58 15.86 -15.40
C PHE A 325 30.93 16.50 -15.03
N LEU A 326 31.43 16.24 -13.84
CA LEU A 326 32.73 16.74 -13.36
C LEU A 326 33.88 15.75 -13.63
N TRP A 327 33.64 14.75 -14.48
CA TRP A 327 34.64 13.75 -14.80
C TRP A 327 35.78 14.34 -15.62
N ASP A 328 37.01 14.22 -15.11
CA ASP A 328 38.24 14.63 -15.78
C ASP A 328 39.08 13.39 -16.16
N PRO A 329 39.37 13.13 -17.46
CA PRO A 329 40.22 12.02 -17.89
C PRO A 329 41.67 12.13 -17.38
N LEU A 330 42.14 13.32 -17.02
CA LEU A 330 43.51 13.58 -16.58
C LEU A 330 43.68 13.55 -15.05
N ARG A 331 42.62 13.22 -14.31
CA ARG A 331 42.65 13.23 -12.83
C ARG A 331 43.65 12.21 -12.27
N LYS A 332 44.50 12.66 -11.34
CA LYS A 332 45.52 11.83 -10.67
C LYS A 332 44.96 10.98 -9.52
N LYS A 333 43.85 11.40 -8.91
CA LYS A 333 43.18 10.71 -7.79
C LYS A 333 41.68 10.90 -7.88
N ILE A 334 40.93 9.96 -7.30
CA ILE A 334 39.48 10.08 -7.18
C ILE A 334 39.16 11.13 -6.11
N PRO A 335 38.37 12.17 -6.42
CA PRO A 335 38.04 13.21 -5.45
C PRO A 335 37.02 12.70 -4.41
N LEU A 336 37.04 13.28 -3.20
CA LEU A 336 36.05 12.97 -2.16
C LEU A 336 34.64 13.36 -2.63
N PHE A 337 34.50 14.59 -3.11
CA PHE A 337 33.29 15.12 -3.73
C PHE A 337 33.47 15.18 -5.25
N PRO A 338 32.53 14.68 -6.06
CA PRO A 338 31.32 13.94 -5.68
C PRO A 338 31.50 12.40 -5.65
N ASP A 339 32.59 11.86 -6.21
CA ASP A 339 32.75 10.42 -6.52
C ASP A 339 32.67 9.51 -5.28
N ILE A 340 33.53 9.72 -4.27
CA ILE A 340 33.55 8.85 -3.08
C ILE A 340 32.26 9.01 -2.26
N MET A 341 31.73 10.24 -2.17
CA MET A 341 30.45 10.50 -1.51
C MET A 341 29.29 9.76 -2.19
N HIS A 342 29.27 9.69 -3.52
CA HIS A 342 28.29 8.87 -4.25
C HIS A 342 28.44 7.38 -3.92
N TRP A 343 29.66 6.84 -3.85
CA TRP A 343 29.88 5.41 -3.58
C TRP A 343 29.49 5.00 -2.16
N ILE A 344 29.83 5.81 -1.17
CA ILE A 344 29.46 5.54 0.23
C ILE A 344 27.97 5.79 0.43
N GLY A 345 27.46 6.92 -0.08
CA GLY A 345 26.06 7.29 -0.01
C GLY A 345 25.15 6.22 -0.61
N GLY A 346 25.47 5.71 -1.80
CA GLY A 346 24.68 4.67 -2.45
C GLY A 346 24.59 3.37 -1.64
N ARG A 347 25.65 2.97 -0.93
CA ARG A 347 25.61 1.79 -0.05
C ARG A 347 24.80 2.04 1.21
N LEU A 348 24.92 3.23 1.80
CA LEU A 348 24.10 3.63 2.95
C LEU A 348 22.62 3.65 2.59
N VAL A 349 22.25 4.17 1.41
CA VAL A 349 20.87 4.18 0.91
C VAL A 349 20.32 2.75 0.80
N VAL A 350 21.09 1.80 0.26
CA VAL A 350 20.65 0.40 0.17
C VAL A 350 20.44 -0.20 1.57
N LEU A 351 21.35 0.02 2.51
CA LEU A 351 21.22 -0.47 3.88
C LEU A 351 20.00 0.13 4.59
N CYS A 352 19.84 1.45 4.53
CA CYS A 352 18.70 2.15 5.11
C CYS A 352 17.37 1.71 4.45
N GLY A 353 17.36 1.48 3.13
CA GLY A 353 16.20 0.97 2.40
C GLY A 353 15.76 -0.41 2.85
N ILE A 354 16.70 -1.34 3.03
CA ILE A 354 16.43 -2.69 3.54
C ILE A 354 15.84 -2.63 4.96
N VAL A 355 16.46 -1.85 5.85
CA VAL A 355 15.96 -1.67 7.22
C VAL A 355 14.55 -1.06 7.20
N THR A 356 14.32 -0.06 6.36
CA THR A 356 13.01 0.59 6.22
C THR A 356 11.94 -0.37 5.71
N ILE A 357 12.27 -1.26 4.75
CA ILE A 357 11.36 -2.31 4.27
C ILE A 357 10.99 -3.26 5.42
N ILE A 358 11.96 -3.70 6.22
CA ILE A 358 11.68 -4.58 7.38
C ILE A 358 10.79 -3.86 8.40
N LEU A 359 11.07 -2.59 8.71
CA LEU A 359 10.21 -1.78 9.58
C LEU A 359 8.79 -1.65 9.02
N GLY A 360 8.64 -1.54 7.69
CA GLY A 360 7.34 -1.49 7.02
C GLY A 360 6.58 -2.81 7.11
N MET A 361 7.26 -3.94 6.92
CA MET A 361 6.68 -5.29 7.08
C MET A 361 6.28 -5.61 8.53
N VAL A 362 6.99 -5.06 9.51
CA VAL A 362 6.60 -5.20 10.93
C VAL A 362 5.42 -4.28 11.26
N LEU A 363 5.42 -3.06 10.69
CA LEU A 363 4.33 -2.09 10.88
C LEU A 363 3.02 -2.54 10.24
N TYR A 364 3.08 -3.07 9.02
CA TYR A 364 1.95 -3.68 8.32
C TYR A 364 2.08 -5.19 8.50
N PRO A 365 1.55 -5.77 9.59
CA PRO A 365 1.98 -7.04 10.19
C PRO A 365 1.91 -8.25 9.23
N VAL A 366 2.88 -8.34 8.31
CA VAL A 366 2.93 -9.40 7.30
C VAL A 366 3.35 -10.71 7.96
N PRO A 367 2.95 -11.87 7.40
CA PRO A 367 3.36 -13.16 7.94
C PRO A 367 4.87 -13.25 8.14
N GLN A 368 5.30 -13.68 9.33
CA GLN A 368 6.72 -13.76 9.71
C GLN A 368 7.57 -14.55 8.69
N ALA A 369 6.98 -15.55 8.03
CA ALA A 369 7.64 -16.30 6.96
C ALA A 369 8.14 -15.42 5.81
N LEU A 370 7.40 -14.38 5.41
CA LEU A 370 7.80 -13.46 4.35
C LEU A 370 8.98 -12.59 4.77
N ILE A 371 8.99 -12.12 6.02
CA ILE A 371 10.10 -11.36 6.59
C ILE A 371 11.38 -12.21 6.59
N VAL A 372 11.27 -13.48 7.00
CA VAL A 372 12.40 -14.44 7.00
C VAL A 372 12.91 -14.68 5.58
N VAL A 373 12.03 -14.92 4.60
CA VAL A 373 12.42 -15.13 3.20
C VAL A 373 13.12 -13.90 2.62
N PHE A 374 12.59 -12.70 2.88
CA PHE A 374 13.24 -11.45 2.48
C PHE A 374 14.62 -11.30 3.13
N GLY A 375 14.72 -11.55 4.44
CA GLY A 375 15.97 -11.52 5.19
C GLY A 375 17.02 -12.50 4.65
N ILE A 376 16.63 -13.74 4.33
CA ILE A 376 17.52 -14.73 3.71
C ILE A 376 17.99 -14.26 2.33
N THR A 377 17.09 -13.69 1.52
CA THR A 377 17.41 -13.19 0.17
C THR A 377 18.43 -12.06 0.24
N VAL A 378 18.22 -11.10 1.14
CA VAL A 378 19.16 -10.00 1.40
C VAL A 378 20.48 -10.53 1.96
N GLY A 379 20.43 -11.47 2.90
CA GLY A 379 21.62 -12.09 3.49
C GLY A 379 22.47 -12.81 2.44
N LEU A 380 21.83 -13.54 1.51
CA LEU A 380 22.50 -14.18 0.39
C LEU A 380 23.18 -13.16 -0.53
N TYR A 381 22.51 -12.04 -0.83
CA TYR A 381 23.10 -10.95 -1.61
C TYR A 381 24.39 -10.40 -0.97
N PHE A 382 24.37 -10.09 0.33
CA PHE A 382 25.58 -9.64 1.04
C PHE A 382 26.65 -10.73 1.14
N PHE A 383 26.25 -11.98 1.32
CA PHE A 383 27.16 -13.12 1.31
C PHE A 383 27.89 -13.24 -0.04
N VAL A 384 27.18 -13.13 -1.17
CA VAL A 384 27.78 -13.17 -2.51
C VAL A 384 28.78 -12.02 -2.69
N ILE A 385 28.45 -10.81 -2.25
CA ILE A 385 29.37 -9.67 -2.29
C ILE A 385 30.62 -9.96 -1.47
N LEU A 386 30.46 -10.42 -0.23
CA LEU A 386 31.56 -10.75 0.66
C LEU A 386 32.44 -11.86 0.08
N PHE A 387 31.83 -12.89 -0.48
CA PHE A 387 32.53 -13.99 -1.13
C PHE A 387 33.38 -13.50 -2.31
N ILE A 388 32.83 -12.69 -3.21
CA ILE A 388 33.56 -12.12 -4.35
C ILE A 388 34.73 -11.25 -3.86
N ASP A 389 34.50 -10.40 -2.86
CA ASP A 389 35.55 -9.54 -2.29
C ASP A 389 36.69 -10.36 -1.64
N ILE A 390 36.37 -11.43 -0.90
CA ILE A 390 37.37 -12.35 -0.34
C ILE A 390 38.10 -13.09 -1.45
N TYR A 391 37.37 -13.60 -2.45
CA TYR A 391 37.94 -14.34 -3.57
C TYR A 391 38.96 -13.49 -4.33
N HIS A 392 38.62 -12.26 -4.70
CA HIS A 392 39.57 -11.34 -5.37
C HIS A 392 40.78 -10.98 -4.50
N LYS A 393 40.64 -10.98 -3.17
CA LYS A 393 41.75 -10.73 -2.26
C LYS A 393 42.70 -11.91 -2.14
N VAL A 394 42.18 -13.14 -2.19
CA VAL A 394 42.95 -14.39 -2.08
C VAL A 394 43.56 -14.79 -3.43
N TYR A 395 42.82 -14.62 -4.51
CA TYR A 395 43.23 -14.90 -5.88
C TYR A 395 43.22 -13.61 -6.71
N PRO A 396 44.16 -12.67 -6.43
CA PRO A 396 44.30 -11.50 -7.29
C PRO A 396 44.65 -11.99 -8.70
N ASP A 397 43.95 -11.46 -9.72
CA ASP A 397 44.18 -11.85 -11.10
C ASP A 397 45.65 -11.68 -11.46
N THR A 398 46.39 -12.79 -11.56
CA THR A 398 47.66 -12.83 -12.28
C THR A 398 47.33 -12.76 -13.76
N ILE A 399 47.04 -11.55 -14.26
CA ILE A 399 47.04 -11.33 -15.70
C ILE A 399 48.49 -11.34 -16.18
N VAL A 400 48.86 -12.53 -16.63
CA VAL A 400 49.82 -12.82 -17.69
C VAL A 400 49.75 -11.71 -18.74
N GLY A 401 50.89 -11.06 -18.99
CA GLY A 401 51.04 -10.17 -20.13
C GLY A 401 50.75 -10.93 -21.42
N HIS A 402 49.66 -10.58 -22.09
CA HIS A 402 49.45 -10.89 -23.48
C HIS A 402 48.98 -9.64 -24.23
N GLY A 403 49.96 -9.05 -24.93
CA GLY A 403 49.77 -8.61 -26.31
C GLY A 403 49.12 -7.25 -26.53
N HIS A 404 49.89 -6.18 -26.34
CA HIS A 404 49.90 -5.08 -27.30
C HIS A 404 51.31 -4.50 -27.46
N GLU A 405 52.30 -5.38 -27.64
CA GLU A 405 53.45 -5.07 -28.50
C GLU A 405 53.02 -5.32 -29.94
N THR A 406 52.49 -4.27 -30.59
CA THR A 406 52.65 -3.98 -32.03
C THR A 406 51.91 -2.68 -32.32
N GLN A 407 52.64 -1.58 -32.31
CA GLN A 407 52.64 -0.56 -33.38
C GLN A 407 53.70 0.51 -33.08
N GLY A 408 54.95 0.06 -32.98
CA GLY A 408 56.09 0.82 -33.47
C GLY A 408 56.57 0.09 -34.72
N LEU A 409 56.23 0.62 -35.90
CA LEU A 409 56.80 0.39 -37.24
C LEU A 409 55.73 0.64 -38.32
N LEU A 410 55.44 1.91 -38.59
CA LEU A 410 55.22 2.41 -39.95
C LEU A 410 55.88 3.78 -40.03
N THR A 411 57.11 3.79 -40.55
CA THR A 411 57.76 4.97 -41.10
C THR A 411 57.14 5.28 -42.46
N ASN A 412 56.61 6.49 -42.60
CA ASN A 412 56.99 7.46 -43.65
C ASN A 412 56.37 8.82 -43.33
#